data_AF-A0A5Y0UV13-F1
#
_entry.id   AF-A0A5Y0UV13-F1
#
_cell.length_a   1.000
_cell.length_b   1.000
_cell.length_c   1.000
_cell.angle_alpha   90.00
_cell.angle_beta   90.00
_cell.angle_gamma   90.00
#
_symmetry.space_group_name_H-M   'P 1'
#
loop_
_entity.id
_entity.type
_entity.pdbx_description
1 polymer ?
#
loop_
_entity_poly.entity_id
_entity_poly.type
_entity_poly.pdbx_seq_one_letter_code
_entity_poly.pdbx_strand_id
1 'polypeptide(L)'
;MIYPTSTGKPGEYFRLNTLESVWIQGKLRMWGRWSYIGSGKPGNMFNQLLASRKLTKTAINEALRRLKKSGTSKPELEAFLREMMNGKQKSWLAHCTDSEAMLIDRVIGTVLAEYPALKKLIHQRYEGRGMSKRKMAEQLNELHPDWCLRTCKNRIDQWLCTAENALYVPLCEAYGLDVTRFGN
;
A
#
# COMPACT_ATOMS: atom_id res chain seq x y z
N MET A 1 8.81 2.25 -11.95
CA MET A 1 9.19 0.85 -12.27
C MET A 1 8.86 0.02 -11.04
N ILE A 2 7.87 -0.88 -11.12
CA ILE A 2 7.53 -1.81 -10.03
C ILE A 2 8.41 -3.04 -10.28
N TYR A 3 9.54 -3.13 -9.57
CA TYR A 3 10.33 -4.37 -9.58
C TYR A 3 9.64 -5.39 -8.68
N PRO A 4 9.44 -6.64 -9.13
CA PRO A 4 9.20 -7.73 -8.19
C PRO A 4 10.47 -7.93 -7.39
N THR A 5 10.42 -7.67 -6.09
CA THR A 5 11.51 -7.92 -5.14
C THR A 5 11.43 -9.33 -4.54
N SER A 6 10.45 -10.11 -4.98
CA SER A 6 10.11 -11.44 -4.48
C SER A 6 10.81 -12.53 -5.32
N THR A 7 12.12 -12.70 -5.10
CA THR A 7 12.87 -13.91 -5.50
C THR A 7 13.37 -14.69 -4.27
N GLY A 8 12.63 -14.66 -3.16
CA GLY A 8 12.94 -15.41 -1.94
C GLY A 8 11.89 -16.48 -1.67
N LYS A 9 12.30 -17.58 -1.01
CA LYS A 9 11.39 -18.67 -0.62
C LYS A 9 10.29 -18.15 0.32
N PRO A 10 9.04 -18.63 0.18
CA PRO A 10 7.99 -18.31 1.14
C PRO A 10 8.39 -18.79 2.54
N GLY A 11 8.29 -17.91 3.53
CA GLY A 11 8.59 -18.20 4.94
C GLY A 11 9.98 -17.77 5.46
N GLU A 12 10.90 -17.33 4.60
CA GLU A 12 12.28 -17.02 5.05
C GLU A 12 12.47 -15.59 5.57
N TYR A 13 11.55 -14.66 5.30
CA TYR A 13 11.65 -13.27 5.76
C TYR A 13 10.26 -12.66 5.98
N PHE A 14 10.12 -11.81 7.01
CA PHE A 14 8.98 -10.92 7.29
C PHE A 14 8.64 -10.01 6.09
N ARG A 15 8.15 -10.58 4.99
CA ARG A 15 7.92 -9.89 3.73
C ARG A 15 6.58 -10.31 3.18
N LEU A 16 5.74 -9.31 2.96
CA LEU A 16 4.47 -9.45 2.29
C LEU A 16 4.67 -9.88 0.84
N ASN A 17 3.79 -10.74 0.35
CA ASN A 17 3.73 -11.06 -1.07
C ASN A 17 3.30 -9.81 -1.89
N THR A 18 3.36 -9.92 -3.21
CA THR A 18 3.10 -8.77 -4.09
C THR A 18 1.69 -8.20 -3.91
N LEU A 19 0.67 -9.04 -3.76
CA LEU A 19 -0.72 -8.61 -3.60
C LEU A 19 -0.99 -8.08 -2.20
N GLU A 20 -0.46 -8.72 -1.17
CA GLU A 20 -0.49 -8.24 0.22
C GLU A 20 0.13 -6.84 0.32
N SER A 21 1.30 -6.65 -0.29
CA SER A 21 2.00 -5.36 -0.37
C SER A 21 1.15 -4.31 -1.09
N VAL A 22 0.59 -4.66 -2.25
CA VAL A 22 -0.27 -3.74 -3.01
C VAL A 22 -1.52 -3.36 -2.22
N TRP A 23 -2.12 -4.31 -1.50
CA TRP A 23 -3.32 -4.09 -0.70
C TRP A 23 -3.04 -3.16 0.48
N ILE A 24 -2.04 -3.47 1.31
CA ILE A 24 -1.72 -2.65 2.50
C ILE A 24 -1.28 -1.24 2.09
N GLN A 25 -0.45 -1.12 1.05
CA GLN A 25 -0.02 0.18 0.53
C GLN A 25 -1.21 0.96 -0.08
N GLY A 26 -2.19 0.27 -0.66
CA GLY A 26 -3.44 0.86 -1.12
C GLY A 26 -4.23 1.46 0.05
N LYS A 27 -4.45 0.67 1.10
CA LYS A 27 -5.16 1.10 2.32
C LYS A 27 -4.47 2.28 3.02
N LEU A 28 -3.17 2.22 3.20
CA LEU A 28 -2.41 3.31 3.82
C LEU A 28 -2.44 4.59 2.99
N ARG A 29 -2.42 4.51 1.65
CA ARG A 29 -2.59 5.69 0.78
C ARG A 29 -4.01 6.27 0.86
N MET A 30 -5.04 5.44 1.03
CA MET A 30 -6.40 5.90 1.25
C MET A 30 -6.51 6.66 2.57
N TRP A 31 -6.06 6.03 3.65
CA TRP A 31 -6.03 6.63 4.99
C TRP A 31 -5.24 7.94 5.00
N GLY A 32 -4.03 7.95 4.43
CA GLY A 32 -3.20 9.16 4.44
C GLY A 32 -3.81 10.33 3.66
N ARG A 33 -4.56 10.07 2.58
CA ARG A 33 -5.32 11.12 1.89
C ARG A 33 -6.47 11.67 2.72
N TRP A 34 -7.10 10.83 3.54
CA TRP A 34 -8.17 11.23 4.46
C TRP A 34 -7.63 11.98 5.68
N SER A 35 -6.52 11.51 6.27
CA SER A 35 -5.92 12.11 7.47
C SER A 35 -5.41 13.53 7.22
N TYR A 36 -5.12 13.86 5.97
CA TYR A 36 -4.71 15.19 5.57
C TYR A 36 -5.92 16.12 5.40
N ILE A 37 -6.05 17.12 6.28
CA ILE A 37 -7.09 18.16 6.31
C ILE A 37 -6.91 19.17 5.15
N GLY A 38 -6.57 18.70 3.95
CA GLY A 38 -6.43 19.51 2.75
C GLY A 38 -7.03 18.77 1.56
N SER A 39 -8.02 19.40 0.92
CA SER A 39 -8.80 18.87 -0.20
C SER A 39 -7.96 18.13 -1.26
N GLY A 40 -7.94 16.80 -1.17
CA GLY A 40 -7.21 15.93 -2.09
C GLY A 40 -7.90 15.86 -3.46
N LYS A 41 -7.25 16.38 -4.51
CA LYS A 41 -7.69 16.15 -5.91
C LYS A 41 -7.38 14.69 -6.33
N PRO A 42 -8.29 13.97 -7.00
CA PRO A 42 -8.13 12.56 -7.33
C PRO A 42 -7.15 12.34 -8.50
N GLY A 43 -5.85 12.27 -8.22
CA GLY A 43 -4.80 12.10 -9.24
C GLY A 43 -4.24 10.67 -9.36
N ASN A 44 -5.00 9.70 -9.88
CA ASN A 44 -4.40 8.43 -10.32
C ASN A 44 -5.17 7.83 -11.51
N MET A 45 -4.49 7.10 -12.40
CA MET A 45 -5.05 6.55 -13.65
C MET A 45 -6.24 5.60 -13.42
N PHE A 46 -6.25 4.86 -12.30
CA PHE A 46 -7.42 4.08 -11.89
C PHE A 46 -8.61 4.95 -11.48
N ASN A 47 -8.36 6.15 -10.94
CA ASN A 47 -9.43 7.12 -10.66
C ASN A 47 -10.01 7.66 -11.97
N GLN A 48 -9.21 7.76 -13.04
CA GLN A 48 -9.74 8.06 -14.38
C GLN A 48 -10.54 6.89 -14.96
N LEU A 49 -10.13 5.64 -14.72
CA LEU A 49 -10.86 4.45 -15.16
C LEU A 49 -12.15 4.18 -14.39
N LEU A 50 -12.20 4.56 -13.11
CA LEU A 50 -13.35 4.37 -12.23
C LEU A 50 -14.25 5.62 -12.20
N ALA A 51 -13.74 6.79 -12.58
CA ALA A 51 -14.54 7.97 -12.86
C ALA A 51 -15.09 8.00 -14.29
N SER A 52 -14.48 7.28 -15.24
CA SER A 52 -15.07 7.14 -16.58
C SER A 52 -16.30 6.25 -16.49
N ARG A 53 -17.44 6.71 -17.05
CA ARG A 53 -18.68 5.93 -17.12
C ARG A 53 -18.56 4.65 -17.98
N LYS A 54 -17.41 4.41 -18.62
CA LYS A 54 -17.16 3.27 -19.52
C LYS A 54 -15.75 2.73 -19.32
N LEU A 55 -15.64 1.57 -18.69
CA LEU A 55 -14.44 0.74 -18.67
C LEU A 55 -14.20 0.20 -20.09
N THR A 56 -13.07 0.56 -20.71
CA THR A 56 -12.72 0.08 -22.06
C THR A 56 -11.93 -1.23 -21.98
N LYS A 57 -12.16 -2.13 -22.94
CA LYS A 57 -11.47 -3.43 -23.06
C LYS A 57 -9.95 -3.29 -23.11
N THR A 58 -9.45 -2.18 -23.67
CA THR A 58 -8.02 -1.85 -23.74
C THR A 58 -7.41 -1.54 -22.37
N ALA A 59 -8.09 -0.77 -21.52
CA ALA A 59 -7.60 -0.47 -20.17
C ALA A 59 -7.55 -1.70 -19.27
N ILE A 60 -8.55 -2.58 -19.41
CA ILE A 60 -8.57 -3.88 -18.73
C ILE A 60 -7.38 -4.73 -19.19
N ASN A 61 -7.17 -4.86 -20.50
CA ASN A 61 -6.07 -5.66 -21.05
C ASN A 61 -4.68 -5.13 -20.69
N GLU A 62 -4.51 -3.80 -20.60
CA GLU A 62 -3.27 -3.16 -20.14
C GLU A 62 -2.97 -3.49 -18.67
N ALA A 63 -3.99 -3.42 -17.80
CA ALA A 63 -3.86 -3.82 -16.39
C ALA A 63 -3.55 -5.32 -16.25
N LEU A 64 -4.26 -6.18 -16.98
CA LEU A 64 -4.02 -7.63 -17.02
C LEU A 64 -2.60 -7.96 -17.50
N ARG A 65 -2.09 -7.26 -18.51
CA ARG A 65 -0.73 -7.48 -19.06
C ARG A 65 0.36 -7.12 -18.05
N ARG A 66 0.17 -6.05 -17.26
CA ARG A 66 1.11 -5.63 -16.21
C ARG A 66 1.11 -6.60 -15.03
N LEU A 67 -0.05 -7.16 -14.68
CA LEU A 67 -0.21 -8.12 -13.57
C LEU A 67 0.29 -9.53 -13.95
N LYS A 68 0.10 -9.95 -15.20
CA LYS A 68 0.72 -11.19 -15.71
C LYS A 68 2.25 -11.10 -15.72
N LYS A 69 2.80 -9.91 -15.97
CA LYS A 69 4.24 -9.64 -15.91
C LYS A 69 4.79 -9.65 -14.46
N SER A 70 3.93 -9.52 -13.44
CA SER A 70 4.32 -9.59 -12.02
C SER A 70 4.13 -10.97 -11.37
N GLY A 71 3.77 -12.00 -12.14
CA GLY A 71 3.71 -13.38 -11.65
C GLY A 71 2.43 -13.78 -10.90
N THR A 72 1.37 -12.98 -10.99
CA THR A 72 0.08 -13.23 -10.31
C THR A 72 -0.77 -14.26 -11.04
N SER A 73 -1.43 -15.18 -10.33
CA SER A 73 -2.30 -16.19 -10.93
C SER A 73 -3.66 -15.62 -11.37
N LYS A 74 -4.31 -16.24 -12.36
CA LYS A 74 -5.65 -15.84 -12.83
C LYS A 74 -6.72 -15.84 -11.72
N PRO A 75 -6.80 -16.86 -10.82
CA PRO A 75 -7.80 -16.86 -9.75
C PRO A 75 -7.54 -15.77 -8.69
N GLU A 76 -6.28 -15.51 -8.31
CA GLU A 76 -5.92 -14.41 -7.41
C GLU A 76 -6.35 -13.05 -7.96
N LEU A 77 -6.16 -12.86 -9.27
CA LEU A 77 -6.56 -11.65 -9.96
C LEU A 77 -8.07 -11.47 -10.01
N GLU A 78 -8.80 -12.56 -10.20
CA GLU A 78 -10.26 -12.56 -10.18
C GLU A 78 -10.79 -12.25 -8.78
N ALA A 79 -10.20 -12.83 -7.73
CA ALA A 79 -10.53 -12.53 -6.34
C ALA A 79 -10.30 -11.04 -6.01
N PHE A 80 -9.14 -10.49 -6.41
CA PHE A 80 -8.81 -9.07 -6.24
C PHE A 80 -9.83 -8.16 -6.95
N LEU A 81 -10.20 -8.47 -8.19
CA LEU A 81 -11.18 -7.68 -8.94
C LEU A 81 -12.60 -7.83 -8.39
N ARG A 82 -12.99 -9.01 -7.90
CA ARG A 82 -14.28 -9.23 -7.24
C ARG A 82 -14.37 -8.46 -5.92
N GLU A 83 -13.31 -8.41 -5.12
CA GLU A 83 -13.24 -7.54 -3.93
C GLU A 83 -13.38 -6.06 -4.31
N MET A 84 -12.69 -5.64 -5.38
CA MET A 84 -12.81 -4.27 -5.92
C MET A 84 -14.25 -3.93 -6.33
N MET A 85 -14.99 -4.88 -6.91
CA MET A 85 -16.38 -4.70 -7.38
C MET A 85 -17.42 -4.79 -6.25
N ASN A 86 -17.18 -5.64 -5.24
CA ASN A 86 -18.09 -5.84 -4.11
C ASN A 86 -18.01 -4.71 -3.07
N GLY A 87 -16.93 -3.91 -3.07
CA GLY A 87 -16.85 -2.67 -2.31
C GLY A 87 -17.91 -1.68 -2.78
N LYS A 88 -18.96 -1.47 -1.97
CA LYS A 88 -20.16 -0.67 -2.30
C LYS A 88 -19.92 0.82 -2.59
N GLN A 89 -18.68 1.33 -2.62
CA GLN A 89 -18.38 2.72 -3.01
C GLN A 89 -17.09 2.88 -3.84
N LYS A 90 -17.13 3.88 -4.72
CA LYS A 90 -16.20 4.21 -5.81
C LYS A 90 -14.72 4.13 -5.42
N SER A 91 -14.02 3.14 -5.98
CA SER A 91 -12.56 3.04 -6.05
C SER A 91 -11.80 3.15 -4.72
N TRP A 92 -11.25 2.03 -4.29
CA TRP A 92 -10.22 1.83 -3.26
C TRP A 92 -8.91 2.64 -3.47
N LEU A 93 -8.91 3.64 -4.37
CA LEU A 93 -7.77 4.45 -4.80
C LEU A 93 -8.05 5.97 -4.72
N ALA A 94 -9.26 6.36 -4.27
CA ALA A 94 -9.67 7.76 -4.20
C ALA A 94 -10.43 8.17 -2.93
N HIS A 95 -11.31 7.34 -2.38
CA HIS A 95 -12.19 7.72 -1.28
C HIS A 95 -12.08 6.74 -0.11
N CYS A 96 -11.67 7.25 1.06
CA CYS A 96 -11.73 6.55 2.34
C CYS A 96 -12.94 7.12 3.10
N THR A 97 -13.86 6.28 3.58
CA THR A 97 -14.93 6.74 4.48
C THR A 97 -14.38 7.06 5.86
N ASP A 98 -15.04 7.93 6.62
CA ASP A 98 -14.60 8.28 7.99
C ASP A 98 -14.48 7.03 8.87
N SER A 99 -15.40 6.07 8.76
CA SER A 99 -15.34 4.81 9.51
C SER A 99 -14.14 3.94 9.12
N GLU A 100 -13.85 3.80 7.83
CA GLU A 100 -12.67 3.07 7.37
C GLU A 100 -11.38 3.74 7.79
N ALA A 101 -11.32 5.07 7.70
CA ALA A 101 -10.13 5.83 8.07
C ALA A 101 -9.87 5.75 9.57
N MET A 102 -10.91 5.90 10.39
CA MET A 102 -10.81 5.71 11.85
C MET A 102 -10.41 4.29 12.23
N LEU A 103 -10.86 3.27 11.49
CA LEU A 103 -10.43 1.89 11.68
C LEU A 103 -8.94 1.72 11.37
N ILE A 104 -8.47 2.22 10.23
CA ILE A 104 -7.04 2.17 9.87
C ILE A 104 -6.20 2.95 10.89
N ASP A 105 -6.66 4.13 11.31
CA ASP A 105 -5.98 4.98 12.29
C ASP A 105 -5.84 4.29 13.65
N ARG A 106 -6.91 3.65 14.12
CA ARG A 106 -6.91 2.82 15.33
C ARG A 106 -5.90 1.67 15.22
N VAL A 107 -5.87 0.96 14.09
CA VAL A 107 -4.91 -0.15 13.89
C VAL A 107 -3.47 0.36 13.90
N ILE A 108 -3.17 1.47 13.19
CA ILE A 108 -1.85 2.08 13.21
C ILE A 108 -1.47 2.51 14.64
N GLY A 109 -2.39 3.17 15.34
CA GLY A 109 -2.18 3.67 16.70
C GLY A 109 -1.95 2.57 17.73
N THR A 110 -2.58 1.40 17.55
CA THR A 110 -2.47 0.26 18.47
C THR A 110 -1.24 -0.60 18.16
N VAL A 111 -1.04 -1.01 16.91
CA VAL A 111 0.07 -1.89 16.49
C VAL A 111 1.42 -1.18 16.64
N LEU A 112 1.50 0.11 16.30
CA LEU A 112 2.74 0.88 16.36
C LEU A 112 2.85 1.76 17.61
N ALA A 113 2.06 1.48 18.65
CA ALA A 113 2.08 2.24 19.91
C ALA A 113 3.47 2.26 20.55
N GLU A 114 4.12 1.10 20.62
CA GLU A 114 5.44 0.92 21.22
C GLU A 114 6.59 1.30 20.26
N TYR A 115 6.28 1.58 18.99
CA TYR A 115 7.26 1.83 17.93
C TYR A 115 7.08 3.22 17.31
N PRO A 116 7.36 4.32 18.06
CA PRO A 116 7.09 5.68 17.61
C PRO A 116 7.85 6.06 16.33
N ALA A 117 9.04 5.49 16.11
CA ALA A 117 9.82 5.70 14.89
C ALA A 117 9.14 5.09 13.65
N LEU A 118 8.59 3.87 13.76
CA LEU A 118 7.86 3.22 12.66
C LEU A 118 6.52 3.91 12.41
N LYS A 119 5.83 4.35 13.47
CA LYS A 119 4.63 5.17 13.35
C LYS A 119 4.93 6.45 12.56
N LYS A 120 5.94 7.22 12.98
CA LYS A 120 6.36 8.44 12.26
C LYS A 120 6.72 8.15 10.80
N LEU A 121 7.36 7.03 10.51
CA LEU A 121 7.72 6.62 9.15
C LEU A 121 6.47 6.37 8.27
N ILE A 122 5.45 5.70 8.81
CA ILE A 122 4.17 5.47 8.12
C ILE A 122 3.45 6.79 7.83
N HIS A 123 3.36 7.68 8.83
CA HIS A 123 2.80 9.02 8.65
C HIS A 123 3.56 9.78 7.55
N GLN A 124 4.89 9.89 7.64
CA GLN A 124 5.71 10.57 6.64
C GLN A 124 5.53 9.99 5.23
N ARG A 125 5.38 8.67 5.11
CA ARG A 125 5.24 7.97 3.83
C ARG A 125 3.87 8.15 3.20
N TYR A 126 2.80 8.11 4.00
CA TYR A 126 1.44 7.93 3.49
C TYR A 126 0.53 9.14 3.68
N GLU A 127 0.77 9.99 4.68
CA GLU A 127 -0.05 11.17 4.99
C GLU A 127 -0.07 12.19 3.83
N GLY A 128 -1.27 12.69 3.51
CA GLY A 128 -1.55 13.58 2.40
C GLY A 128 -1.18 13.00 1.04
N ARG A 129 -0.22 13.64 0.36
CA ARG A 129 0.35 13.12 -0.90
C ARG A 129 1.39 12.03 -0.66
N GLY A 130 1.84 11.86 0.58
CA GLY A 130 2.91 10.96 0.96
C GLY A 130 4.29 11.43 0.47
N MET A 131 5.33 11.09 1.22
CA MET A 131 6.70 11.35 0.80
C MET A 131 7.25 10.21 -0.08
N SER A 132 7.99 10.55 -1.14
CA SER A 132 8.65 9.53 -1.95
C SER A 132 9.77 8.87 -1.14
N LYS A 133 10.00 7.56 -1.33
CA LYS A 133 11.10 6.84 -0.65
C LYS A 133 12.47 7.49 -0.90
N ARG A 134 12.64 8.08 -2.09
CA ARG A 134 13.84 8.86 -2.44
C ARG A 134 14.00 10.09 -1.54
N LYS A 135 12.94 10.91 -1.39
CA LYS A 135 12.99 12.11 -0.55
C LYS A 135 13.18 11.75 0.94
N MET A 136 12.55 10.67 1.40
CA MET A 136 12.78 10.15 2.76
C MET A 136 14.24 9.73 2.97
N ALA A 137 14.86 9.08 1.97
CA ALA A 137 16.26 8.70 2.04
C ALA A 137 17.22 9.90 1.95
N GLU A 138 16.87 10.94 1.18
CA GLU A 138 17.62 12.21 1.13
C GLU A 138 17.58 12.90 2.51
N GLN A 139 16.42 13.00 3.15
CA GLN A 139 16.30 13.55 4.51
C GLN A 139 17.05 12.71 5.55
N LEU A 140 17.02 11.38 5.43
CA LEU A 140 17.81 10.52 6.31
C LEU A 140 19.32 10.73 6.12
N ASN A 141 19.75 11.00 4.89
CA ASN A 141 21.16 11.27 4.60
C ASN A 141 21.62 12.65 5.08
N GLU A 142 20.74 13.65 5.08
CA GLU A 142 21.03 14.95 5.70
C GLU A 142 21.29 14.82 7.21
N LEU A 143 20.57 13.93 7.89
CA LEU A 143 20.77 13.63 9.32
C LEU A 143 21.99 12.73 9.58
N HIS A 144 22.34 11.86 8.63
CA HIS A 144 23.45 10.92 8.69
C HIS A 144 24.35 11.09 7.45
N PRO A 145 25.18 12.15 7.41
CA PRO A 145 26.05 12.45 6.28
C PRO A 145 27.19 11.43 6.11
N ASP A 146 27.46 10.65 7.15
CA ASP A 146 28.41 9.52 7.14
C ASP A 146 27.94 8.34 6.30
N TRP A 147 26.63 8.21 6.05
CA TRP A 147 26.09 7.15 5.23
C TRP A 147 26.02 7.56 3.77
N CYS A 148 26.26 6.61 2.86
CA CYS A 148 25.95 6.86 1.46
C CYS A 148 24.43 6.81 1.22
N LEU A 149 23.93 7.57 0.24
CA LEU A 149 22.50 7.62 -0.10
C LEU A 149 21.91 6.23 -0.41
N ARG A 150 22.72 5.28 -0.90
CA ARG A 150 22.27 3.90 -1.15
C ARG A 150 21.92 3.17 0.16
N THR A 151 22.72 3.34 1.20
CA THR A 151 22.45 2.80 2.54
C THR A 151 21.16 3.39 3.11
N CYS A 152 20.95 4.70 2.98
CA CYS A 152 19.72 5.36 3.42
C CYS A 152 18.48 4.81 2.69
N LYS A 153 18.56 4.62 1.36
CA LYS A 153 17.46 4.03 0.57
C LYS A 153 17.12 2.61 1.05
N ASN A 154 18.13 1.75 1.20
CA ASN A 154 17.92 0.38 1.66
C ASN A 154 17.30 0.33 3.07
N ARG A 155 17.72 1.22 3.98
CA ARG A 155 17.15 1.32 5.33
C ARG A 155 15.70 1.77 5.30
N ILE A 156 15.36 2.82 4.54
CA ILE A 156 13.97 3.27 4.37
C ILE A 156 13.11 2.16 3.77
N ASP A 157 13.60 1.45 2.75
CA ASP A 157 12.89 0.33 2.15
C ASP A 157 12.61 -0.78 3.18
N GLN A 158 13.61 -1.16 3.98
CA GLN A 158 13.46 -2.20 5.00
C GLN A 158 12.52 -1.78 6.12
N TRP A 159 12.65 -0.56 6.65
CA TRP A 159 11.77 -0.07 7.71
C TRP A 159 10.32 0.06 7.27
N LEU A 160 10.08 0.51 6.03
CA LEU A 160 8.73 0.52 5.45
C LEU A 160 8.18 -0.90 5.30
N CYS A 161 9.01 -1.84 4.83
CA CYS A 161 8.59 -3.24 4.71
C CYS A 161 8.22 -3.84 6.06
N THR A 162 9.01 -3.60 7.10
CA THR A 162 8.72 -4.05 8.47
C THR A 162 7.42 -3.45 8.99
N ALA A 163 7.21 -2.14 8.82
CA ALA A 163 5.99 -1.47 9.28
C ALA A 163 4.75 -1.95 8.51
N GLU A 164 4.84 -2.09 7.19
CA GLU A 164 3.75 -2.61 6.35
C GLU A 164 3.40 -4.07 6.71
N ASN A 165 4.41 -4.91 6.97
CA ASN A 165 4.21 -6.29 7.39
C ASN A 165 3.52 -6.38 8.77
N ALA A 166 3.95 -5.57 9.74
CA ALA A 166 3.33 -5.51 11.06
C ALA A 166 1.86 -5.06 11.02
N LEU A 167 1.49 -4.20 10.06
CA LEU A 167 0.12 -3.69 9.91
C LEU A 167 -0.80 -4.63 9.12
N TYR A 168 -0.26 -5.52 8.29
CA TYR A 168 -1.06 -6.30 7.34
C TYR A 168 -2.08 -7.22 8.04
N VAL A 169 -1.63 -8.07 8.97
CA VAL A 169 -2.49 -9.05 9.66
C VAL A 169 -3.56 -8.36 10.51
N PRO A 170 -3.22 -7.41 11.41
CA PRO A 170 -4.23 -6.74 12.24
C PRO A 170 -5.24 -5.95 11.41
N LEU A 171 -4.82 -5.41 10.26
CA LEU A 171 -5.73 -4.71 9.37
C LEU A 171 -6.67 -5.69 8.66
N CYS A 172 -6.18 -6.85 8.21
CA CYS A 172 -7.07 -7.89 7.65
C CYS A 172 -8.11 -8.33 8.68
N GLU A 173 -7.71 -8.60 9.92
CA GLU A 173 -8.61 -8.96 11.01
C GLU A 173 -9.66 -7.88 11.29
N ALA A 174 -9.25 -6.61 11.33
CA ALA A 174 -10.16 -5.50 11.57
C ALA A 174 -11.22 -5.34 10.46
N TYR A 175 -10.89 -5.71 9.22
CA TYR A 175 -11.84 -5.75 8.10
C TYR A 175 -12.59 -7.08 7.98
N GLY A 176 -12.33 -8.07 8.84
CA GLY A 176 -12.92 -9.41 8.76
C GLY A 176 -12.48 -10.19 7.52
N LEU A 177 -11.27 -9.92 7.03
CA LEU A 177 -10.70 -10.52 5.83
C LEU A 177 -9.80 -11.68 6.20
N ASP A 178 -9.85 -12.75 5.39
CA ASP A 178 -8.92 -13.87 5.53
C ASP A 178 -7.49 -13.40 5.21
N VAL A 179 -6.56 -13.65 6.13
CA VAL A 179 -5.14 -13.29 6.01
C VAL A 179 -4.48 -14.06 4.87
N THR A 180 -4.96 -15.29 4.59
CA THR A 180 -4.44 -16.15 3.52
C THR A 180 -5.04 -15.87 2.15
N ARG A 181 -5.97 -14.91 2.00
CA ARG A 181 -6.69 -14.65 0.73
C ARG A 181 -5.82 -14.33 -0.49
N PHE A 182 -4.55 -13.98 -0.29
CA PHE A 182 -3.60 -13.65 -1.37
C PHE A 182 -2.46 -14.66 -1.50
N GLY A 183 -2.56 -15.84 -0.87
CA GLY A 183 -1.62 -16.96 -0.99
C GLY A 183 -2.35 -18.31 -0.94
N ASN A 184 -1.79 -19.33 -1.60
CA ASN A 184 -2.30 -20.70 -1.53
C ASN A 184 -2.11 -21.30 -0.14
#